data_AF-A0A7W0G4J7-F1
#
_entry.id   AF-A0A7W0G4J7-F1
#
_cell.length_a   1.000
_cell.length_b   1.000
_cell.length_c   1.000
_cell.angle_alpha   90.00
_cell.angle_beta   90.00
_cell.angle_gamma   90.00
#
_symmetry.space_group_name_H-M   'P 1'
#
loop_
_entity.id
_entity.type
_entity.pdbx_description
1 polymer ?
#
loop_
_entity_poly.entity_id
_entity_poly.type
_entity_poly.pdbx_seq_one_letter_code
_entity_poly.pdbx_strand_id
1 'polypeptide(L)'
;MSKSAPHTFTVKAKDAMLGEITGEIARLLKIPVSLSPLMAKQRVTLDFSAMNLEASLRLLAPQPYVDYVAGGEDSPEPKALAVYLHALNERPPSTTDTVKGSSEVMLIEGNTEEGTDGEEKKKEEDPLKITYAGRQLSVRAHQQPLTIVLFKVASEVGVPFEMRYDSTELIDVDFSNYSIEQAVRRLSPYVRLYYRSDLQTFEIQPLRIALVAPAPVRT
;
A
#
# COMPACT_ATOMS: atom_id res chain seq x y z
N MET A 1 9.57 -13.34 19.87
CA MET A 1 9.38 -13.29 18.41
C MET A 1 8.40 -14.37 18.00
N SER A 2 7.09 -14.12 18.06
CA SER A 2 6.10 -15.10 17.58
C SER A 2 6.14 -15.06 16.05
N LYS A 3 6.76 -16.05 15.43
CA LYS A 3 6.56 -16.36 14.01
C LYS A 3 5.08 -16.68 13.87
N SER A 4 4.27 -15.71 13.46
CA SER A 4 2.88 -15.97 13.09
C SER A 4 2.92 -17.01 11.97
N ALA A 5 2.61 -18.26 12.29
CA ALA A 5 2.46 -19.29 11.28
C ALA A 5 1.47 -18.77 10.20
N PRO A 6 1.70 -19.07 8.92
CA PRO A 6 0.78 -18.67 7.86
C PRO A 6 -0.62 -19.17 8.24
N HIS A 7 -1.59 -18.26 8.29
CA HIS A 7 -2.95 -18.61 8.67
C HIS A 7 -3.52 -19.52 7.58
N THR A 8 -3.83 -20.76 7.95
CA THR A 8 -4.47 -21.73 7.06
C THR A 8 -5.95 -21.83 7.38
N PHE A 9 -6.77 -21.87 6.34
CA PHE A 9 -8.22 -21.95 6.42
C PHE A 9 -8.68 -23.34 5.98
N THR A 10 -9.65 -23.86 6.74
CA THR A 10 -10.40 -25.05 6.39
C THR A 10 -11.87 -24.65 6.39
N VAL A 11 -12.57 -24.90 5.28
CA VAL A 11 -13.98 -24.59 5.14
C VAL A 11 -14.69 -25.85 4.65
N LYS A 12 -15.72 -26.24 5.39
CA LYS A 12 -16.68 -27.26 5.00
C LYS A 12 -18.06 -26.64 5.09
N ALA A 13 -18.61 -26.31 3.94
CA ALA A 13 -19.90 -25.65 3.79
C ALA A 13 -20.73 -26.41 2.76
N LYS A 14 -22.00 -26.66 3.08
CA LYS A 14 -22.97 -27.27 2.16
C LYS A 14 -24.16 -26.34 2.06
N ASP A 15 -24.35 -25.77 0.88
CA ASP A 15 -25.43 -24.82 0.58
C ASP A 15 -25.56 -23.70 1.64
N ALA A 16 -24.41 -23.13 2.04
CA ALA A 16 -24.34 -22.10 3.07
C ALA A 16 -24.32 -20.70 2.45
N MET A 17 -24.83 -19.70 3.16
CA MET A 17 -24.73 -18.31 2.72
C MET A 17 -23.27 -17.86 2.76
N LEU A 18 -22.77 -17.27 1.67
CA LEU A 18 -21.38 -16.82 1.61
C LEU A 18 -21.06 -15.79 2.71
N GLY A 19 -22.04 -14.96 3.08
CA GLY A 19 -21.94 -14.00 4.18
C GLY A 19 -21.53 -14.61 5.51
N GLU A 20 -22.00 -15.82 5.83
CA GLU A 20 -21.68 -16.53 7.07
C GLU A 20 -20.22 -16.96 7.08
N ILE A 21 -19.75 -17.52 5.97
CA ILE A 21 -18.35 -17.96 5.79
C ILE A 21 -17.41 -16.74 5.91
N THR A 22 -17.77 -15.63 5.26
CA THR A 22 -16.95 -14.41 5.30
C THR A 22 -16.97 -13.72 6.65
N GLY A 23 -18.08 -13.83 7.40
CA GLY A 23 -18.17 -13.35 8.78
C GLY A 23 -17.18 -14.08 9.70
N GLU A 24 -17.06 -15.40 9.54
CA GLU A 24 -16.07 -16.19 10.29
C GLU A 24 -14.63 -15.85 9.87
N ILE A 25 -14.37 -15.66 8.57
CA ILE A 25 -13.05 -15.23 8.08
C ILE A 25 -12.68 -13.86 8.66
N ALA A 26 -13.62 -12.90 8.66
CA ALA A 26 -13.42 -11.58 9.25
C ALA A 26 -13.10 -11.68 10.75
N ARG A 27 -13.82 -12.53 11.49
CA ARG A 27 -13.60 -12.78 12.92
C ARG A 27 -12.22 -13.36 13.20
N LEU A 28 -11.75 -14.30 12.38
CA LEU A 28 -10.44 -14.95 12.52
C LEU A 28 -9.30 -14.01 12.18
N LEU A 29 -9.41 -13.27 11.07
CA LEU A 29 -8.37 -12.36 10.61
C LEU A 29 -8.34 -11.02 11.36
N LYS A 30 -9.45 -10.66 12.02
CA LYS A 30 -9.65 -9.35 12.67
C LYS A 30 -9.50 -8.18 11.69
N ILE A 31 -9.95 -8.40 10.45
CA ILE A 31 -10.02 -7.37 9.40
C ILE A 31 -11.42 -7.40 8.77
N PRO A 32 -11.92 -6.27 8.25
CA PRO A 32 -13.17 -6.24 7.51
C PRO A 32 -13.10 -7.14 6.26
N VAL A 33 -14.16 -7.92 6.05
CA VAL A 33 -14.41 -8.66 4.81
C VAL A 33 -15.74 -8.17 4.27
N SER A 34 -15.73 -7.55 3.10
CA SER A 34 -16.93 -7.05 2.44
C SER A 34 -17.30 -7.89 1.24
N LEU A 35 -18.59 -8.13 1.08
CA LEU A 35 -19.18 -8.75 -0.10
C LEU A 35 -19.79 -7.68 -0.98
N SER A 36 -19.63 -7.82 -2.29
CA SER A 36 -20.43 -7.07 -3.24
C SER A 36 -21.92 -7.47 -3.16
N PRO A 37 -22.85 -6.64 -3.68
CA PRO A 37 -24.28 -6.94 -3.63
C PRO A 37 -24.68 -8.28 -4.25
N LEU A 38 -24.00 -8.72 -5.32
CA LEU A 38 -24.26 -10.04 -5.91
C LEU A 38 -23.69 -11.17 -5.06
N MET A 39 -22.44 -11.02 -4.57
CA MET A 39 -21.80 -12.05 -3.75
C MET A 39 -22.52 -12.24 -2.40
N ALA A 40 -23.12 -11.19 -1.83
CA ALA A 40 -23.87 -11.27 -0.58
C ALA A 40 -25.10 -12.19 -0.64
N LYS A 41 -25.63 -12.46 -1.84
CA LYS A 41 -26.80 -13.33 -2.07
C LYS A 41 -26.41 -14.77 -2.44
N GLN A 42 -25.13 -15.04 -2.64
CA GLN A 42 -24.64 -16.34 -3.09
C GLN A 42 -24.74 -17.38 -1.98
N ARG A 43 -25.18 -18.58 -2.35
CA ARG A 43 -25.04 -19.79 -1.55
C ARG A 43 -23.99 -20.67 -2.17
N VAL A 44 -23.12 -21.24 -1.35
CA VAL A 44 -21.96 -21.99 -1.82
C VAL A 44 -21.86 -23.34 -1.13
N THR A 45 -21.34 -24.31 -1.87
CA THR A 45 -20.89 -25.60 -1.33
C THR A 45 -19.40 -25.70 -1.58
N LEU A 46 -18.63 -25.75 -0.50
CA LEU A 46 -17.17 -25.69 -0.52
C LEU A 46 -16.63 -26.73 0.47
N ASP A 47 -15.64 -27.49 0.03
CA ASP A 47 -14.85 -28.37 0.90
C ASP A 47 -13.38 -28.18 0.55
N PHE A 48 -12.66 -27.44 1.38
CA PHE A 48 -11.22 -27.31 1.27
C PHE A 48 -10.58 -27.27 2.65
N SER A 49 -9.31 -27.70 2.71
CA SER A 49 -8.56 -27.79 3.95
C SER A 49 -7.15 -27.25 3.81
N ALA A 50 -6.64 -26.66 4.88
CA ALA A 50 -5.27 -26.17 5.02
C ALA A 50 -4.80 -25.20 3.90
N MET A 51 -5.70 -24.35 3.39
CA MET A 51 -5.34 -23.37 2.35
C MET A 51 -4.90 -22.04 2.96
N ASN A 52 -3.94 -21.36 2.34
CA ASN A 52 -3.60 -19.99 2.75
C ASN A 52 -4.73 -19.01 2.40
N LEU A 53 -4.67 -17.81 2.98
CA LEU A 53 -5.71 -16.79 2.79
C LEU A 53 -6.02 -16.56 1.30
N GLU A 54 -5.03 -16.19 0.51
CA GLU A 54 -5.23 -15.80 -0.90
C GLU A 54 -5.80 -16.93 -1.76
N ALA A 55 -5.37 -18.17 -1.53
CA ALA A 55 -5.92 -19.34 -2.21
C ALA A 55 -7.37 -19.59 -1.79
N SER A 56 -7.70 -19.43 -0.50
CA SER A 56 -9.08 -19.53 -0.02
C SER A 56 -9.98 -18.44 -0.60
N LEU A 57 -9.52 -17.19 -0.65
CA LEU A 57 -10.31 -16.07 -1.19
C LEU A 57 -10.63 -16.27 -2.69
N ARG A 58 -9.69 -16.81 -3.47
CA ARG A 58 -9.90 -17.16 -4.88
C ARG A 58 -10.91 -18.29 -5.11
N LEU A 59 -11.18 -19.13 -4.11
CA LEU A 59 -12.28 -20.09 -4.18
C LEU A 59 -13.63 -19.49 -3.78
N LEU A 60 -13.62 -18.41 -2.99
CA LEU A 60 -14.83 -17.79 -2.46
C LEU A 60 -15.44 -16.77 -3.43
N ALA A 61 -14.65 -16.15 -4.29
CA ALA A 61 -15.14 -15.15 -5.24
C ALA A 61 -14.38 -15.18 -6.57
N PRO A 62 -15.04 -14.80 -7.68
CA PRO A 62 -14.39 -14.60 -8.96
C PRO A 62 -13.33 -13.49 -8.92
N GLN A 63 -13.64 -12.37 -8.25
CA GLN A 63 -12.77 -11.19 -8.16
C GLN A 63 -12.49 -10.84 -6.68
N PRO A 64 -11.55 -11.55 -6.04
CA PRO A 64 -11.10 -11.21 -4.70
C PRO A 64 -10.02 -10.13 -4.73
N TYR A 65 -10.19 -9.11 -3.89
CA TYR A 65 -9.22 -8.05 -3.65
C TYR A 65 -8.79 -8.05 -2.19
N VAL A 66 -7.52 -7.71 -1.95
CA VAL A 66 -6.98 -7.53 -0.60
C VAL A 66 -6.23 -6.21 -0.52
N ASP A 67 -6.60 -5.37 0.44
CA ASP A 67 -5.82 -4.19 0.78
C ASP A 67 -4.74 -4.59 1.77
N TYR A 68 -3.52 -4.16 1.51
CA TYR A 68 -2.33 -4.43 2.31
C TYR A 68 -1.66 -3.14 2.74
N VAL A 69 -0.90 -3.23 3.83
CA VAL A 69 0.15 -2.26 4.18
C VAL A 69 1.50 -2.97 4.20
N ALA A 70 2.47 -2.40 3.50
CA ALA A 70 3.85 -2.85 3.50
C ALA A 70 4.81 -1.70 3.87
N GLY A 71 6.06 -2.06 4.14
CA GLY A 71 7.08 -1.13 4.61
C GLY A 71 7.12 -1.02 6.13
N GLY A 72 8.18 -0.38 6.60
CA GLY A 72 8.59 -0.12 7.98
C GLY A 72 9.00 -1.27 8.89
N GLU A 73 9.53 -0.94 10.07
CA GLU A 73 10.32 -1.88 10.90
C GLU A 73 9.51 -3.04 11.48
N ASP A 74 8.22 -2.82 11.75
CA ASP A 74 7.41 -3.77 12.53
C ASP A 74 7.04 -5.07 11.81
N SER A 75 7.18 -5.15 10.48
CA SER A 75 6.89 -6.38 9.74
C SER A 75 7.58 -6.42 8.37
N PRO A 76 8.45 -7.41 8.10
CA PRO A 76 9.02 -7.59 6.76
C PRO A 76 7.96 -8.02 5.75
N GLU A 77 6.87 -8.66 6.20
CA GLU A 77 5.77 -9.13 5.35
C GLU A 77 4.61 -8.12 5.33
N PRO A 78 3.94 -7.93 4.16
CA PRO A 78 2.75 -7.10 4.08
C PRO A 78 1.64 -7.59 5.01
N LYS A 79 0.98 -6.65 5.69
CA LYS A 79 -0.15 -6.93 6.58
C LYS A 79 -1.46 -6.65 5.86
N ALA A 80 -2.36 -7.63 5.80
CA ALA A 80 -3.70 -7.45 5.27
C ALA A 80 -4.52 -6.48 6.15
N LEU A 81 -5.28 -5.60 5.50
CA LEU A 81 -6.11 -4.57 6.12
C LEU A 81 -7.60 -4.76 5.87
N ALA A 82 -7.96 -5.23 4.67
CA ALA A 82 -9.34 -5.48 4.29
C ALA A 82 -9.39 -6.49 3.13
N VAL A 83 -10.50 -7.22 3.05
CA VAL A 83 -10.78 -8.15 1.95
C VAL A 83 -12.10 -7.76 1.29
N TYR A 84 -12.13 -7.81 -0.04
CA TYR A 84 -13.33 -7.54 -0.83
C TYR A 84 -13.57 -8.71 -1.77
N LEU A 85 -14.77 -9.26 -1.75
CA LEU A 85 -15.16 -10.37 -2.60
C LEU A 85 -16.24 -9.90 -3.57
N HIS A 86 -15.86 -9.78 -4.84
CA HIS A 86 -16.71 -9.28 -5.92
C HIS A 86 -16.98 -10.37 -6.97
N ALA A 87 -18.12 -10.27 -7.65
CA ALA A 87 -18.40 -11.07 -8.84
C ALA A 87 -17.77 -10.43 -10.08
N LEU A 88 -17.54 -11.23 -11.13
CA LEU A 88 -16.76 -10.87 -12.33
C LEU A 88 -17.19 -9.56 -13.04
N ASN A 89 -18.46 -9.17 -12.92
CA ASN A 89 -19.05 -8.04 -13.63
C ASN A 89 -19.37 -6.85 -12.72
N GLU A 90 -18.87 -6.85 -11.48
CA GLU A 90 -19.06 -5.75 -10.55
C GLU A 90 -17.87 -4.80 -10.61
N ARG A 91 -18.13 -3.52 -10.30
CA ARG A 91 -17.03 -2.55 -10.22
C ARG A 91 -16.07 -2.98 -9.10
N PRO A 92 -14.76 -2.81 -9.27
CA PRO A 92 -13.80 -2.99 -8.19
C PRO A 92 -14.17 -2.11 -6.98
N PRO A 93 -13.72 -2.45 -5.77
CA PRO A 93 -13.94 -1.62 -4.59
C PRO A 93 -13.33 -0.23 -4.78
N SER A 94 -13.80 0.77 -4.02
CA SER A 94 -13.20 2.10 -4.10
C SER A 94 -11.75 2.05 -3.63
N THR A 95 -10.88 2.89 -4.21
CA THR A 95 -9.49 3.04 -3.75
C THR A 95 -9.40 3.72 -2.38
N THR A 96 -10.51 4.30 -1.89
CA THR A 96 -10.59 5.04 -0.63
C THR A 96 -11.40 4.33 0.48
N ASP A 97 -11.92 3.11 0.23
CA ASP A 97 -12.82 2.42 1.17
C ASP A 97 -12.18 2.13 2.54
N THR A 98 -10.97 1.54 2.54
CA THR A 98 -10.21 1.26 3.77
C THR A 98 -9.16 2.33 4.06
N VAL A 99 -8.70 3.03 3.03
CA VAL A 99 -7.58 3.97 3.09
C VAL A 99 -8.12 5.38 2.83
N LYS A 100 -8.61 6.03 3.88
CA LYS A 100 -8.98 7.45 3.82
C LYS A 100 -7.69 8.28 3.85
N GLY A 101 -7.31 8.87 2.73
CA GLY A 101 -6.22 9.84 2.65
C GLY A 101 -6.78 11.26 2.50
N SER A 102 -6.38 12.17 3.38
CA SER A 102 -6.44 13.62 3.13
C SER A 102 -5.05 14.07 2.71
N SER A 103 -4.92 14.64 1.52
CA SER A 103 -3.67 15.26 1.08
C SER A 103 -3.55 16.63 1.76
N GLU A 104 -3.05 16.66 3.00
CA GLU A 104 -2.68 17.92 3.68
C GLU A 104 -1.17 18.00 3.77
N VAL A 105 -0.55 18.67 2.79
CA VAL A 105 0.82 19.15 2.89
C VAL A 105 0.76 20.66 2.67
N MET A 106 1.01 21.42 3.74
CA MET A 106 1.23 22.87 3.63
C MET A 106 2.62 23.07 3.00
N LEU A 107 2.67 23.18 1.68
CA LEU A 107 3.87 23.61 0.97
C LEU A 107 4.08 25.10 1.25
N ILE A 108 5.01 25.43 2.14
CA ILE A 108 5.56 26.78 2.20
C ILE A 108 6.65 26.82 1.14
N GLU A 109 6.28 27.24 -0.08
CA GLU A 109 7.25 27.65 -1.09
C GLU A 109 7.97 28.90 -0.56
N GLY A 110 9.18 28.70 -0.06
CA GLY A 110 10.08 29.80 0.27
C GLY A 110 10.56 30.47 -1.00
N ASN A 111 9.92 31.58 -1.38
CA ASN A 111 10.51 32.56 -2.29
C ASN A 111 11.81 33.06 -1.65
N THR A 112 12.95 32.64 -2.18
CA THR A 112 14.23 33.30 -1.94
C THR A 112 14.60 34.06 -3.21
N GLU A 113 14.23 35.33 -3.20
CA GLU A 113 14.66 36.30 -4.19
C GLU A 113 16.05 36.87 -3.79
N GLU A 114 16.82 37.19 -4.82
CA GLU A 114 17.92 38.18 -4.89
C GLU A 114 19.40 37.71 -4.77
N GLY A 115 20.13 37.88 -5.89
CA GLY A 115 21.60 37.82 -5.97
C GLY A 115 22.14 37.66 -7.41
N THR A 116 22.65 38.75 -7.97
CA THR A 116 23.13 39.05 -9.35
C THR A 116 24.28 38.22 -9.97
N ASP A 117 24.24 38.18 -11.31
CA ASP A 117 25.31 38.14 -12.34
C ASP A 117 26.27 36.94 -12.48
N GLY A 118 26.02 36.17 -13.54
CA GLY A 118 26.98 35.87 -14.61
C GLY A 118 28.17 34.98 -14.28
N GLU A 119 28.01 33.66 -14.42
CA GLU A 119 29.07 32.71 -14.82
C GLU A 119 28.49 31.34 -15.24
N GLU A 120 29.25 30.58 -16.02
CA GLU A 120 28.83 29.48 -16.89
C GLU A 120 27.98 28.36 -16.24
N LYS A 121 26.89 27.98 -16.92
CA LYS A 121 26.01 26.85 -16.59
C LYS A 121 26.77 25.51 -16.60
N LYS A 122 27.37 25.15 -15.46
CA LYS A 122 27.38 23.73 -15.06
C LYS A 122 25.92 23.33 -14.96
N LYS A 123 25.50 22.29 -15.69
CA LYS A 123 24.23 21.61 -15.41
C LYS A 123 24.37 21.03 -14.00
N GLU A 124 23.98 21.79 -12.99
CA GLU A 124 23.63 21.24 -11.70
C GLU A 124 22.56 20.19 -12.01
N GLU A 125 22.92 18.92 -11.87
CA GLU A 125 21.93 17.85 -11.93
C GLU A 125 20.88 18.19 -10.87
N ASP A 126 19.62 18.29 -11.29
CA ASP A 126 18.50 18.58 -10.40
C ASP A 126 18.62 17.69 -9.16
N PRO A 127 18.74 18.28 -7.95
CA PRO A 127 19.06 17.53 -6.74
C PRO A 127 17.94 16.54 -6.35
N LEU A 128 16.80 16.60 -7.03
CA LEU A 128 15.70 15.64 -6.90
C LEU A 128 15.08 15.27 -8.26
N LYS A 129 15.39 14.07 -8.74
CA LYS A 129 14.77 13.48 -9.94
C LYS A 129 14.01 12.21 -9.58
N ILE A 130 12.71 12.20 -9.89
CA ILE A 130 11.84 11.04 -9.70
C ILE A 130 11.16 10.74 -11.03
N THR A 131 11.10 9.47 -11.41
CA THR A 131 10.38 9.02 -12.60
C THR A 131 9.63 7.74 -12.28
N TYR A 132 8.37 7.65 -12.70
CA TYR A 132 7.57 6.44 -12.59
C TYR A 132 7.07 6.01 -13.97
N ALA A 133 7.59 4.88 -14.46
CA ALA A 133 7.23 4.35 -15.78
C ALA A 133 7.17 2.82 -15.74
N GLY A 134 6.18 2.22 -16.40
CA GLY A 134 6.06 0.76 -16.47
C GLY A 134 5.96 0.08 -15.10
N ARG A 135 5.33 0.74 -14.10
CA ARG A 135 5.26 0.28 -12.69
C ARG A 135 6.62 0.22 -11.97
N GLN A 136 7.62 0.91 -12.51
CA GLN A 136 8.95 1.00 -11.92
C GLN A 136 9.28 2.45 -11.55
N LEU A 137 9.83 2.63 -10.35
CA LEU A 137 10.24 3.90 -9.79
C LEU A 137 11.76 4.02 -9.84
N SER A 138 12.23 5.18 -10.31
CA SER A 138 13.62 5.61 -10.18
C SER A 138 13.66 6.90 -9.40
N VAL A 139 14.53 6.98 -8.40
CA VAL A 139 14.70 8.15 -7.53
C VAL A 139 16.18 8.46 -7.41
N ARG A 140 16.53 9.70 -7.72
CA ARG A 140 17.80 10.32 -7.39
C ARG A 140 17.50 11.52 -6.52
N ALA A 141 17.98 11.49 -5.28
CA ALA A 141 17.84 12.57 -4.32
C ALA A 141 19.18 12.76 -3.60
N HIS A 142 19.67 13.99 -3.54
CA HIS A 142 20.86 14.35 -2.77
C HIS A 142 20.51 15.39 -1.71
N GLN A 143 20.71 15.04 -0.43
CA GLN A 143 20.45 15.89 0.74
C GLN A 143 19.04 16.51 0.72
N GLN A 144 18.03 15.74 0.30
CA GLN A 144 16.66 16.21 0.20
C GLN A 144 15.83 15.81 1.42
N PRO A 145 14.94 16.66 1.94
CA PRO A 145 13.98 16.27 2.97
C PRO A 145 13.13 15.08 2.53
N LEU A 146 13.05 14.05 3.37
CA LEU A 146 12.29 12.84 3.10
C LEU A 146 10.83 13.15 2.73
N THR A 147 10.23 14.12 3.41
CA THR A 147 8.85 14.58 3.16
C THR A 147 8.66 15.09 1.74
N ILE A 148 9.62 15.85 1.21
CA ILE A 148 9.61 16.36 -0.17
C ILE A 148 9.74 15.20 -1.17
N VAL A 149 10.66 14.28 -0.92
CA VAL A 149 10.85 13.11 -1.78
C VAL A 149 9.59 12.25 -1.82
N LEU A 150 8.98 11.96 -0.67
CA LEU A 150 7.74 11.17 -0.60
C LEU A 150 6.56 11.86 -1.26
N PHE A 151 6.42 13.17 -1.11
CA PHE A 151 5.38 13.95 -1.78
C PHE A 151 5.51 13.87 -3.31
N LYS A 152 6.74 14.05 -3.84
CA LYS A 152 6.98 13.91 -5.29
C LYS A 152 6.76 12.47 -5.76
N VAL A 153 7.20 11.46 -5.01
CA VAL A 153 6.95 10.04 -5.36
C VAL A 153 5.45 9.76 -5.42
N ALA A 154 4.68 10.19 -4.43
CA ALA A 154 3.24 10.00 -4.40
C ALA A 154 2.54 10.70 -5.58
N SER A 155 3.00 11.90 -5.92
CA SER A 155 2.50 12.67 -7.07
C SER A 155 2.76 11.96 -8.40
N GLU A 156 3.98 11.44 -8.62
CA GLU A 156 4.36 10.68 -9.83
C GLU A 156 3.62 9.35 -9.94
N VAL A 157 3.35 8.69 -8.81
CA VAL A 157 2.57 7.45 -8.76
C VAL A 157 1.06 7.72 -8.89
N GLY A 158 0.60 8.94 -8.60
CA GLY A 158 -0.81 9.31 -8.63
C GLY A 158 -1.60 8.87 -7.39
N VAL A 159 -0.96 8.83 -6.22
CA VAL A 159 -1.59 8.45 -4.94
C VAL A 159 -1.47 9.56 -3.90
N PRO A 160 -2.37 9.63 -2.91
CA PRO A 160 -2.22 10.55 -1.79
C PRO A 160 -0.96 10.26 -0.97
N PHE A 161 -0.34 11.33 -0.47
CA PHE A 161 0.69 11.29 0.57
C PHE A 161 0.10 11.80 1.89
N GLU A 162 0.32 11.05 2.97
CA GLU A 162 -0.11 11.40 4.32
C GLU A 162 1.10 11.51 5.26
N MET A 163 1.24 12.67 5.89
CA MET A 163 2.26 12.91 6.92
C MET A 163 1.62 12.76 8.30
N ARG A 164 2.00 11.72 9.05
CA ARG A 164 1.55 11.53 10.45
C ARG A 164 2.57 11.98 11.49
N TYR A 165 3.76 12.33 11.02
CA TYR A 165 4.89 12.74 11.81
C TYR A 165 5.75 13.66 10.96
N ASP A 166 6.18 14.78 11.54
CA ASP A 166 7.10 15.71 10.91
C ASP A 166 8.53 15.18 11.06
N SER A 167 9.16 14.86 9.93
CA SER A 167 10.53 14.33 9.89
C SER A 167 11.47 15.35 9.28
N THR A 168 12.54 15.66 10.01
CA THR A 168 13.67 16.46 9.52
C THR A 168 14.74 15.62 8.82
N GLU A 169 14.46 14.34 8.55
CA GLU A 169 15.38 13.42 7.89
C GLU A 169 15.71 13.89 6.47
N LEU A 170 17.00 14.10 6.22
CA LEU A 170 17.53 14.31 4.87
C LEU A 170 17.96 12.96 4.31
N ILE A 171 17.58 12.68 3.07
CA ILE A 171 17.90 11.42 2.40
C ILE A 171 18.80 11.61 1.18
N ASP A 172 19.75 10.69 1.06
CA ASP A 172 20.63 10.50 -0.08
C ASP A 172 20.33 9.13 -0.69
N VAL A 173 19.67 9.12 -1.85
CA VAL A 173 19.31 7.88 -2.54
C VAL A 173 19.52 8.02 -4.04
N ASP A 174 20.12 6.99 -4.64
CA ASP A 174 20.09 6.79 -6.09
C ASP A 174 19.72 5.33 -6.34
N PHE A 175 18.52 5.11 -6.87
CA PHE A 175 18.09 3.81 -7.35
C PHE A 175 17.25 3.96 -8.61
N SER A 176 17.29 2.93 -9.44
CA SER A 176 16.58 2.88 -10.71
C SER A 176 15.84 1.57 -10.89
N ASN A 177 14.67 1.64 -11.51
CA ASN A 177 13.83 0.50 -11.89
C ASN A 177 13.33 -0.37 -10.71
N TYR A 178 13.05 0.25 -9.55
CA TYR A 178 12.54 -0.46 -8.39
C TYR A 178 11.03 -0.61 -8.48
N SER A 179 10.47 -1.71 -7.96
CA SER A 179 9.03 -1.71 -7.65
C SER A 179 8.73 -0.68 -6.56
N ILE A 180 7.50 -0.17 -6.52
CA ILE A 180 7.11 0.80 -5.50
C ILE A 180 7.33 0.28 -4.06
N GLU A 181 7.11 -1.02 -3.83
CA GLU A 181 7.37 -1.66 -2.55
C GLU A 181 8.87 -1.66 -2.19
N GLN A 182 9.74 -1.97 -3.15
CA GLN A 182 11.19 -1.94 -2.95
C GLN A 182 11.67 -0.50 -2.70
N ALA A 183 11.15 0.45 -3.46
CA ALA A 183 11.49 1.86 -3.32
C ALA A 183 11.11 2.41 -1.94
N VAL A 184 9.88 2.14 -1.48
CA VAL A 184 9.41 2.60 -0.15
C VAL A 184 10.28 2.05 0.97
N ARG A 185 10.69 0.78 0.90
CA ARG A 185 11.62 0.17 1.88
C ARG A 185 13.03 0.77 1.81
N ARG A 186 13.47 1.22 0.63
CA ARG A 186 14.78 1.84 0.43
C ARG A 186 14.82 3.29 0.94
N LEU A 187 13.70 4.00 0.86
CA LEU A 187 13.61 5.42 1.23
C LEU A 187 13.75 5.64 2.73
N SER A 188 12.93 4.97 3.54
CA SER A 188 13.04 5.06 5.00
C SER A 188 12.22 3.96 5.68
N PRO A 189 12.65 3.44 6.84
CA PRO A 189 11.88 2.47 7.63
C PRO A 189 10.59 3.05 8.23
N TYR A 190 10.33 4.34 8.06
CA TYR A 190 9.13 5.00 8.55
C TYR A 190 8.06 5.19 7.48
N VAL A 191 8.32 4.71 6.27
CA VAL A 191 7.41 4.83 5.14
C VAL A 191 6.53 3.59 5.04
N ARG A 192 5.22 3.81 4.92
CA ARG A 192 4.23 2.76 4.70
C ARG A 192 3.59 2.95 3.34
N LEU A 193 3.54 1.86 2.57
CA LEU A 193 2.79 1.77 1.33
C LEU A 193 1.49 1.04 1.60
N TYR A 194 0.37 1.69 1.30
CA TYR A 194 -0.94 1.04 1.22
C TYR A 194 -1.20 0.70 -0.24
N TYR A 195 -1.58 -0.55 -0.51
CA TYR A 195 -1.86 -1.01 -1.86
C TYR A 195 -2.96 -2.06 -1.87
N ARG A 196 -3.62 -2.23 -3.01
CA ARG A 196 -4.58 -3.30 -3.27
C ARG A 196 -3.96 -4.33 -4.19
N SER A 197 -4.13 -5.60 -3.86
CA SER A 197 -3.85 -6.70 -4.77
C SER A 197 -5.16 -7.27 -5.31
N ASP A 198 -5.25 -7.38 -6.63
CA ASP A 198 -6.24 -8.21 -7.31
C ASP A 198 -5.68 -9.63 -7.38
N LEU A 199 -6.28 -10.59 -6.67
CA LEU A 199 -5.73 -11.95 -6.63
C LEU A 199 -6.08 -12.77 -7.88
N GLN A 200 -6.95 -12.27 -8.76
CA GLN A 200 -7.24 -12.92 -10.04
C GLN A 200 -6.16 -12.56 -11.06
N THR A 201 -5.77 -11.29 -11.15
CA THR A 201 -4.80 -10.78 -12.14
C THR A 201 -3.39 -10.63 -11.59
N PHE A 202 -3.23 -10.71 -10.27
CA PHE A 202 -2.00 -10.39 -9.52
C PHE A 202 -1.53 -8.95 -9.72
N GLU A 203 -2.41 -8.06 -10.17
CA GLU A 203 -2.10 -6.65 -10.29
C GLU A 203 -2.07 -5.98 -8.92
N ILE A 204 -1.09 -5.08 -8.76
CA ILE A 204 -0.91 -4.26 -7.57
C ILE A 204 -1.29 -2.82 -7.92
N GLN A 205 -2.23 -2.28 -7.17
CA GLN A 205 -2.67 -0.90 -7.27
C GLN A 205 -2.24 -0.13 -6.01
N PRO A 206 -1.30 0.81 -6.12
CA PRO A 206 -0.97 1.73 -5.02
C PRO A 206 -2.22 2.52 -4.59
N LEU A 207 -2.43 2.67 -3.28
CA LEU A 207 -3.55 3.40 -2.70
C LEU A 207 -3.13 4.66 -1.95
N ARG A 208 -2.01 4.62 -1.22
CA ARG A 208 -1.49 5.74 -0.41
C ARG A 208 -0.05 5.48 0.00
N ILE A 209 0.74 6.55 0.12
CA ILE A 209 2.02 6.55 0.83
C ILE A 209 1.85 7.33 2.13
N ALA A 210 2.37 6.81 3.24
CA ALA A 210 2.34 7.51 4.52
C ALA A 210 3.69 7.50 5.22
N LEU A 211 4.05 8.63 5.83
CA LEU A 211 5.16 8.72 6.77
C LEU A 211 4.61 8.55 8.19
N VAL A 212 5.06 7.53 8.92
CA VAL A 212 4.58 7.20 10.26
C VAL A 212 5.69 7.34 11.29
N ALA A 213 5.35 7.76 12.51
CA ALA A 213 6.33 7.89 13.58
C ALA A 213 7.05 6.56 13.88
N PRO A 214 8.31 6.60 14.35
CA PRO A 214 8.99 5.43 14.89
C PRO A 214 8.17 4.81 16.03
N ALA A 215 8.17 3.48 16.15
CA ALA A 215 7.54 2.83 17.29
C ALA A 215 8.25 3.29 18.58
N PRO A 216 7.51 3.69 19.64
CA PRO A 216 8.16 4.04 20.90
C PRO A 216 8.91 2.83 21.43
N VAL A 217 10.20 3.01 21.75
CA VAL A 217 11.02 1.98 22.37
C VAL A 217 10.34 1.56 23.68
N ARG A 218 9.83 0.34 23.73
CA ARG A 218 9.28 -0.21 24.97
C ARG A 218 10.44 -0.52 25.90
N THR A 219 10.70 0.36 26.87
CA THR A 219 11.60 0.12 28.01
C THR A 219 10.96 -0.79 29.03
#